data_AF-A0A7H8IG01-F1
#
_entry.id   AF-A0A7H8IG01-F1
#
_cell.length_a   1.000
_cell.length_b   1.000
_cell.length_c   1.000
_cell.angle_alpha   90.00
_cell.angle_beta   90.00
_cell.angle_gamma   90.00
#
_symmetry.space_group_name_H-M   'P 1'
#
loop_
_entity.id
_entity.type
_entity.pdbx_description
1 polymer ?
#
loop_
_entity_poly.entity_id
_entity_poly.type
_entity_poly.pdbx_seq_one_letter_code
_entity_poly.pdbx_strand_id
1 'polypeptide(L)'
;MTKKLSTNGFSVVEVVVVLFVVAALGVGGFFVWQKAKHNDHKTSDAKTQTDQKTDTSKDNNPEPADPSEGGKYLVIKEWGVRFPLPENMRGDVKYGLRTDSPANQQSASFEVDSLSTLPGSSCNFIEQSDGSGLSGGTGVLLVRSPQPLDASEGVGSGPIYTSKDGKYYYLGTPKYLCASDEETVGAANNALMTGIKSLEELSN
;
A
#
# COMPACT_ATOMS: atom_id res chain seq x y z
N MET A 1 31.35 3.85 69.46
CA MET A 1 30.88 5.11 68.83
C MET A 1 30.82 4.92 67.33
N THR A 2 29.65 4.60 66.78
CA THR A 2 29.42 4.42 65.35
C THR A 2 28.79 5.69 64.77
N LYS A 3 29.49 6.35 63.85
CA LYS A 3 28.99 7.53 63.15
C LYS A 3 28.01 7.09 62.05
N LYS A 4 26.79 7.64 62.05
CA LYS A 4 25.85 7.55 60.92
C LYS A 4 26.30 8.51 59.82
N LEU A 5 26.49 8.03 58.59
CA LEU A 5 26.59 8.87 57.40
C LEU A 5 25.20 9.05 56.77
N SER A 6 24.82 10.29 56.52
CA SER A 6 23.57 10.69 55.89
C SER A 6 23.67 10.63 54.36
N THR A 7 22.87 9.77 53.73
CA THR A 7 22.73 9.62 52.27
C THR A 7 21.51 10.41 51.79
N ASN A 8 21.65 11.72 51.56
CA ASN A 8 20.58 12.58 51.02
C ASN A 8 21.01 13.34 49.74
N GLY A 9 21.98 12.83 48.99
CA GLY A 9 22.58 13.55 47.85
C GLY A 9 22.10 13.17 46.44
N PHE A 10 21.48 11.99 46.25
CA PHE A 10 21.21 11.45 44.90
C PHE A 10 19.79 11.73 44.37
N SER A 11 18.85 12.13 45.22
CA SER A 11 17.43 12.25 44.83
C SER A 11 17.11 13.54 44.05
N VAL A 12 17.83 14.64 44.30
CA VAL A 12 17.51 15.93 43.66
C VAL A 12 17.96 15.96 42.19
N VAL A 13 19.09 15.33 41.88
CA VAL A 13 19.63 15.33 40.51
C VAL A 13 18.73 14.54 39.55
N GLU A 14 18.18 13.42 40.00
CA GLU A 14 17.29 12.59 39.18
C GLU A 14 15.98 13.31 38.84
N VAL A 15 15.37 14.01 39.81
CA VAL A 15 14.14 14.79 39.59
C VAL A 15 14.37 15.93 38.58
N VAL A 16 15.53 16.59 38.63
CA VAL A 16 15.86 17.67 37.68
C VAL A 16 16.02 17.13 36.26
N VAL A 17 16.68 15.96 36.08
CA VAL A 17 16.85 15.35 34.75
C VAL A 17 15.50 14.95 34.13
N VAL A 18 14.60 14.36 34.92
CA VAL A 18 13.26 13.99 34.44
C VAL A 18 12.47 15.22 33.99
N LEU A 19 12.53 16.32 34.74
CA LEU A 19 11.87 17.57 34.36
C LEU A 19 12.42 18.14 33.04
N PHE A 20 13.73 18.04 32.80
CA PHE A 20 14.33 18.48 31.54
C PHE A 20 13.86 17.66 30.34
N VAL A 21 13.74 16.33 30.49
CA VAL A 21 13.25 15.46 29.41
C VAL A 21 11.79 15.76 29.08
N VAL A 22 10.94 15.93 30.10
CA VAL A 22 9.52 16.27 29.90
C VAL A 22 9.37 17.64 29.24
N ALA A 23 10.17 18.63 29.64
CA ALA A 23 10.17 19.96 29.02
C ALA A 23 10.60 19.91 27.54
N ALA A 24 11.64 19.14 27.22
CA ALA A 24 12.12 18.99 25.84
C ALA A 24 11.06 18.34 24.92
N LEU A 25 10.38 17.29 25.41
CA LEU A 25 9.30 16.63 24.66
C LEU A 25 8.08 17.54 24.48
N GLY A 26 7.72 18.32 25.51
CA GLY A 26 6.61 19.27 25.44
C GLY A 26 6.84 20.38 24.41
N VAL A 27 8.04 20.99 24.40
CA VAL A 27 8.38 22.05 23.45
C VAL A 27 8.48 21.49 22.02
N GLY A 28 9.10 20.32 21.84
CA GLY A 28 9.19 19.67 20.53
C GLY A 28 7.82 19.33 19.94
N GLY A 29 6.93 18.74 20.76
CA GLY A 29 5.56 18.42 20.36
C GLY A 29 4.73 19.66 20.00
N PHE A 30 4.85 20.73 20.79
CA PHE A 30 4.15 22.00 20.51
C PHE A 30 4.60 22.65 19.21
N PHE A 31 5.90 22.63 18.92
CA PHE A 31 6.45 23.27 17.71
C PHE A 31 6.02 22.56 16.42
N VAL A 32 5.97 21.23 16.43
CA VAL A 32 5.46 20.43 15.30
C VAL A 32 3.96 20.68 15.08
N TRP A 33 3.17 20.71 16.16
CA TRP A 33 1.73 20.97 16.07
C TRP A 33 1.41 22.39 15.56
N GLN A 34 2.17 23.39 15.98
CA GLN A 34 1.99 24.77 15.51
C GLN A 34 2.32 24.91 14.01
N LYS A 35 3.35 24.19 13.52
CA LYS A 35 3.71 24.21 12.10
C LYS A 35 2.65 23.54 11.22
N ALA A 36 1.96 22.53 11.73
CA ALA A 36 0.87 21.85 11.01
C ALA A 36 -0.39 22.73 10.86
N LYS A 37 -0.63 23.70 11.76
CA LYS A 37 -1.83 24.55 11.72
C LYS A 37 -1.75 25.78 10.80
N HIS A 38 -0.58 26.12 10.26
CA HIS A 38 -0.39 27.34 9.47
C HIS A 38 -0.58 27.18 7.94
N ASN A 39 -0.95 25.99 7.46
CA ASN A 39 -1.16 25.75 6.02
C ASN A 39 -2.61 25.84 5.54
N ASP A 40 -3.58 26.00 6.45
CA ASP A 40 -4.98 26.20 6.08
C ASP A 40 -5.32 27.69 6.15
N HIS A 41 -5.06 28.45 5.08
CA HIS A 41 -5.84 29.63 4.67
C HIS A 41 -5.11 30.41 3.57
N LYS A 42 -5.39 30.07 2.30
CA LYS A 42 -5.49 31.06 1.20
C LYS A 42 -6.37 30.52 0.09
N THR A 43 -7.61 30.99 0.00
CA THR A 43 -8.25 31.33 -1.28
C THR A 43 -9.37 32.34 -0.98
N SER A 44 -9.17 33.59 -1.39
CA SER A 44 -10.20 34.62 -1.43
C SER A 44 -10.55 34.86 -2.90
N ASP A 45 -11.85 34.76 -3.15
CA ASP A 45 -12.69 35.49 -4.09
C ASP A 45 -12.59 35.34 -5.62
N ALA A 46 -13.82 35.12 -6.13
CA ALA A 46 -14.43 35.59 -7.37
C ALA A 46 -14.07 34.89 -8.68
N LYS A 47 -15.02 34.08 -9.17
CA LYS A 47 -15.31 34.08 -10.61
C LYS A 47 -16.77 33.81 -10.94
N THR A 48 -17.30 34.77 -11.69
CA THR A 48 -18.57 34.81 -12.40
C THR A 48 -18.73 33.62 -13.36
N GLN A 49 -19.97 33.14 -13.41
CA GLN A 49 -20.57 32.18 -14.32
C GLN A 49 -20.30 32.47 -15.80
N THR A 50 -19.81 31.49 -16.56
CA THR A 50 -20.15 31.25 -17.99
C THR A 50 -19.76 29.81 -18.35
N ASP A 51 -20.74 29.07 -18.87
CA ASP A 51 -20.64 27.71 -19.39
C ASP A 51 -19.57 27.54 -20.47
N GLN A 52 -18.68 26.56 -20.30
CA GLN A 52 -18.04 25.89 -21.44
C GLN A 52 -17.60 24.47 -21.05
N LYS A 53 -18.37 23.49 -21.54
CA LYS A 53 -18.08 22.05 -21.50
C LYS A 53 -16.74 21.76 -22.17
N THR A 54 -15.72 21.48 -21.38
CA THR A 54 -14.48 20.83 -21.83
C THR A 54 -14.02 19.91 -20.70
N ASP A 55 -14.28 18.62 -20.85
CA ASP A 55 -13.74 17.59 -19.96
C ASP A 55 -12.21 17.60 -20.08
N THR A 56 -11.57 18.13 -19.06
CA THR A 56 -10.13 17.96 -18.83
C THR A 56 -9.95 17.82 -17.31
N SER A 57 -10.38 16.68 -16.77
CA SER A 57 -9.88 16.22 -15.48
C SER A 57 -8.58 15.49 -15.72
N LYS A 58 -7.52 16.19 -15.34
CA LYS A 58 -6.16 15.70 -15.17
C LYS A 58 -6.15 14.92 -13.85
N ASP A 59 -6.55 13.66 -13.90
CA ASP A 59 -6.39 12.71 -12.80
C ASP A 59 -5.25 11.76 -13.20
N ASN A 60 -4.12 11.87 -12.49
CA ASN A 60 -2.93 11.04 -12.73
C ASN A 60 -2.93 9.81 -11.80
N ASN A 61 -4.10 9.29 -11.46
CA ASN A 61 -4.24 7.97 -10.88
C ASN A 61 -4.75 7.02 -11.97
N PRO A 62 -3.97 6.02 -12.43
CA PRO A 62 -4.46 5.09 -13.44
C PRO A 62 -5.59 4.26 -12.84
N GLU A 63 -6.81 4.53 -13.30
CA GLU A 63 -7.97 3.65 -13.07
C GLU A 63 -7.62 2.25 -13.63
N PRO A 64 -7.61 1.19 -12.81
CA PRO A 64 -6.96 -0.05 -13.22
C PRO A 64 -7.91 -1.12 -13.73
N ALA A 65 -7.44 -1.76 -14.81
CA ALA A 65 -7.97 -2.92 -15.54
C ALA A 65 -9.29 -2.73 -16.31
N ASP A 66 -9.16 -2.52 -17.62
CA ASP A 66 -10.09 -3.11 -18.58
C ASP A 66 -9.67 -4.58 -18.77
N PRO A 67 -10.52 -5.57 -18.48
CA PRO A 67 -10.14 -6.95 -18.65
C PRO A 67 -10.07 -7.28 -20.15
N SER A 68 -8.85 -7.35 -20.68
CA SER A 68 -8.61 -7.67 -22.08
C SER A 68 -9.18 -9.05 -22.44
N GLU A 69 -9.62 -9.20 -23.69
CA GLU A 69 -10.22 -10.43 -24.22
C GLU A 69 -11.58 -10.80 -23.60
N GLY A 70 -12.35 -9.78 -23.19
CA GLY A 70 -13.73 -9.94 -22.74
C GLY A 70 -13.83 -10.49 -21.31
N GLY A 71 -13.09 -9.91 -20.36
CA GLY A 71 -13.18 -10.34 -18.96
C GLY A 71 -12.19 -11.44 -18.56
N LYS A 72 -11.59 -12.14 -19.53
CA LYS A 72 -10.87 -13.40 -19.30
C LYS A 72 -9.53 -13.24 -18.60
N TYR A 73 -8.88 -12.10 -18.79
CA TYR A 73 -7.56 -11.82 -18.23
C TYR A 73 -7.58 -10.53 -17.43
N LEU A 74 -6.79 -10.49 -16.37
CA LEU A 74 -6.35 -9.25 -15.77
C LEU A 74 -5.05 -8.83 -16.45
N VAL A 75 -4.99 -7.60 -16.96
CA VAL A 75 -3.80 -7.06 -17.62
C VAL A 75 -3.18 -5.97 -16.77
N ILE A 76 -1.92 -6.13 -16.40
CA ILE A 76 -1.12 -5.08 -15.77
C ILE A 76 -0.34 -4.37 -16.88
N LYS A 77 -0.96 -3.33 -17.44
CA LYS A 77 -0.50 -2.67 -18.68
C LYS A 77 0.91 -2.11 -18.55
N GLU A 78 1.22 -1.53 -17.39
CA GLU A 78 2.51 -0.92 -17.06
C GLU A 78 3.66 -1.94 -17.04
N TRP A 79 3.31 -3.21 -16.86
CA TRP A 79 4.28 -4.32 -16.77
C TRP A 79 4.28 -5.18 -18.03
N GLY A 80 3.34 -4.98 -18.95
CA GLY A 80 3.23 -5.80 -20.16
C GLY A 80 2.94 -7.27 -19.84
N VAL A 81 2.30 -7.56 -18.71
CA VAL A 81 1.94 -8.93 -18.29
C VAL A 81 0.45 -9.05 -18.07
N ARG A 82 -0.05 -10.28 -18.16
CA ARG A 82 -1.42 -10.63 -17.84
C ARG A 82 -1.49 -12.00 -17.20
N PHE A 83 -2.62 -12.30 -16.60
CA PHE A 83 -2.94 -13.65 -16.14
C PHE A 83 -4.44 -13.92 -16.24
N PRO A 84 -4.85 -15.19 -16.42
CA PRO A 84 -6.25 -15.54 -16.54
C PRO A 84 -6.99 -15.33 -15.21
N LEU A 85 -8.22 -14.83 -15.31
CA LEU A 85 -9.16 -14.75 -14.20
C LEU A 85 -10.13 -15.93 -14.23
N PRO A 86 -10.45 -16.52 -13.06
CA PRO A 86 -11.51 -17.51 -12.97
C PRO A 86 -12.85 -16.88 -13.33
N GLU A 87 -13.78 -17.68 -13.82
CA GLU A 87 -15.04 -17.20 -14.39
C GLU A 87 -15.86 -16.32 -13.43
N ASN A 88 -15.86 -16.67 -12.14
CA ASN A 88 -16.56 -15.95 -11.08
C ASN A 88 -15.90 -14.61 -10.67
N MET A 89 -14.74 -14.27 -11.22
CA MET A 89 -14.01 -13.02 -10.91
C MET A 89 -13.86 -12.10 -12.12
N ARG A 90 -14.37 -12.50 -13.29
CA ARG A 90 -14.22 -11.71 -14.51
C ARG A 90 -15.01 -10.41 -14.38
N GLY A 91 -14.30 -9.28 -14.49
CA GLY A 91 -14.89 -7.94 -14.30
C GLY A 91 -15.07 -7.52 -12.84
N ASP A 92 -14.68 -8.35 -11.88
CA ASP A 92 -14.77 -8.08 -10.45
C ASP A 92 -13.41 -7.71 -9.84
N VAL A 93 -12.32 -7.98 -10.57
CA VAL A 93 -10.94 -7.79 -10.09
C VAL A 93 -10.32 -6.54 -10.68
N LYS A 94 -9.72 -5.72 -9.80
CA LYS A 94 -8.92 -4.54 -10.14
C LYS A 94 -7.53 -4.67 -9.53
N TYR A 95 -6.55 -3.91 -10.01
CA TYR A 95 -5.19 -3.90 -9.44
C TYR A 95 -4.72 -2.50 -9.08
N GLY A 96 -4.07 -2.32 -7.93
CA GLY A 96 -3.43 -1.07 -7.56
C GLY A 96 -1.92 -1.21 -7.64
N LEU A 97 -1.23 -0.25 -8.28
CA LEU A 97 0.24 -0.24 -8.28
C LEU A 97 0.79 0.61 -7.15
N ARG A 98 1.92 0.13 -6.59
CA ARG A 98 2.75 0.85 -5.63
C ARG A 98 4.22 0.80 -6.08
N THR A 99 4.88 1.96 -6.12
CA THR A 99 6.21 2.11 -6.75
C THR A 99 7.32 2.65 -5.83
N ASP A 100 7.03 2.91 -4.56
CA ASP A 100 7.95 3.48 -3.56
C ASP A 100 8.81 2.44 -2.82
N SER A 101 9.06 1.28 -3.43
CA SER A 101 9.86 0.26 -2.75
C SER A 101 11.36 0.58 -2.86
N PRO A 102 12.17 0.27 -1.82
CA PRO A 102 13.61 0.23 -1.97
C PRO A 102 14.03 -0.66 -3.15
N ALA A 103 15.18 -0.35 -3.75
CA ALA A 103 15.74 -1.09 -4.88
C ALA A 103 14.87 -1.10 -6.18
N ASN A 104 14.02 -0.09 -6.37
CA ASN A 104 13.15 0.06 -7.56
C ASN A 104 12.20 -1.12 -7.77
N GLN A 105 11.76 -1.76 -6.68
CA GLN A 105 10.71 -2.77 -6.79
C GLN A 105 9.35 -2.07 -6.97
N GLN A 106 8.45 -2.75 -7.66
CA GLN A 106 7.07 -2.33 -7.80
C GLN A 106 6.18 -3.46 -7.33
N SER A 107 5.00 -3.12 -6.80
CA SER A 107 4.04 -4.12 -6.38
C SER A 107 2.66 -3.81 -6.91
N ALA A 108 1.91 -4.86 -7.23
CA ALA A 108 0.52 -4.82 -7.62
C ALA A 108 -0.29 -5.49 -6.51
N SER A 109 -1.17 -4.73 -5.88
CA SER A 109 -2.22 -5.22 -4.99
C SER A 109 -3.49 -5.49 -5.80
N PHE A 110 -4.33 -6.43 -5.35
CA PHE A 110 -5.55 -6.78 -6.06
C PHE A 110 -6.77 -6.53 -5.17
N GLU A 111 -7.78 -5.87 -5.71
CA GLU A 111 -9.10 -5.70 -5.10
C GLU A 111 -10.11 -6.55 -5.86
N VAL A 112 -11.07 -7.11 -5.12
CA VAL A 112 -12.19 -7.90 -5.66
C VAL A 112 -13.46 -7.22 -5.15
N ASP A 113 -14.25 -6.61 -6.04
CA ASP A 113 -15.39 -5.77 -5.62
C ASP A 113 -16.42 -6.57 -4.78
N SER A 114 -16.65 -7.84 -5.13
CA SER A 114 -17.52 -8.72 -4.33
C SER A 114 -17.03 -8.96 -2.90
N LEU A 115 -15.71 -8.86 -2.63
CA LEU A 115 -15.16 -8.95 -1.28
C LEU A 115 -15.18 -7.61 -0.55
N SER A 116 -14.95 -6.51 -1.25
CA SER A 116 -14.91 -5.17 -0.66
C SER A 116 -16.28 -4.69 -0.18
N THR A 117 -17.34 -5.26 -0.73
CA THR A 117 -18.75 -5.01 -0.36
C THR A 117 -19.26 -5.86 0.82
N LEU A 118 -18.49 -6.86 1.29
CA LEU A 118 -18.90 -7.67 2.43
C LEU A 118 -18.98 -6.83 3.73
N PRO A 119 -19.98 -7.07 4.60
CA PRO A 119 -20.09 -6.35 5.87
C PRO A 119 -18.84 -6.49 6.74
N GLY A 120 -18.22 -5.37 7.09
CA GLY A 120 -17.00 -5.35 7.92
C GLY A 120 -15.71 -5.64 7.13
N SER A 121 -15.77 -5.73 5.81
CA SER A 121 -14.60 -5.87 4.95
C SER A 121 -13.76 -4.59 4.90
N SER A 122 -12.45 -4.77 4.87
CA SER A 122 -11.44 -3.76 4.54
C SER A 122 -10.68 -4.13 3.26
N CYS A 123 -11.28 -4.97 2.39
CA CYS A 123 -10.67 -5.42 1.12
C CYS A 123 -10.63 -4.34 0.02
N ASN A 124 -10.69 -3.06 0.38
CA ASN A 124 -10.60 -1.94 -0.56
C ASN A 124 -9.15 -1.49 -0.71
N PHE A 125 -8.84 -0.79 -1.81
CA PHE A 125 -7.60 -0.06 -1.93
C PHE A 125 -7.51 1.11 -0.95
N ILE A 126 -6.29 1.36 -0.51
CA ILE A 126 -5.90 2.49 0.32
C ILE A 126 -4.84 3.27 -0.44
N GLU A 127 -5.18 4.48 -0.83
CA GLU A 127 -4.23 5.43 -1.39
C GLU A 127 -3.18 5.80 -0.34
N GLN A 128 -1.91 5.70 -0.72
CA GLN A 128 -0.81 6.04 0.17
C GLN A 128 -0.63 7.55 0.22
N SER A 129 -0.50 8.10 1.43
CA SER A 129 -0.39 9.55 1.65
C SER A 129 0.88 10.18 1.07
N ASP A 130 1.88 9.37 0.74
CA ASP A 130 3.12 9.80 0.10
C ASP A 130 3.02 9.81 -1.44
N GLY A 131 1.85 9.48 -1.99
CA GLY A 131 1.63 9.41 -3.44
C GLY A 131 2.29 8.20 -4.11
N SER A 132 2.74 7.22 -3.34
CA SER A 132 3.39 6.01 -3.87
C SER A 132 2.45 5.07 -4.64
N GLY A 133 1.15 5.34 -4.59
CA GLY A 133 0.10 4.62 -5.29
C GLY A 133 -0.91 3.97 -4.34
N LEU A 134 -1.38 2.79 -4.71
CA LEU A 134 -2.44 2.06 -4.02
C LEU A 134 -1.88 0.84 -3.28
N SER A 135 -2.38 0.57 -2.08
CA SER A 135 -2.11 -0.67 -1.34
C SER A 135 -3.40 -1.28 -0.77
N GLY A 136 -3.32 -2.42 -0.09
CA GLY A 136 -4.48 -3.07 0.52
C GLY A 136 -5.12 -4.11 -0.40
N GLY A 137 -6.44 -4.06 -0.52
CA GLY A 137 -7.20 -5.06 -1.27
C GLY A 137 -7.29 -6.40 -0.56
N THR A 138 -7.25 -7.48 -1.34
CA THR A 138 -7.33 -8.88 -0.90
C THR A 138 -6.16 -9.38 -0.05
N GLY A 139 -5.08 -8.61 0.00
CA GLY A 139 -3.81 -9.00 0.61
C GLY A 139 -2.90 -9.84 -0.30
N VAL A 140 -3.38 -10.30 -1.47
CA VAL A 140 -2.53 -10.89 -2.50
C VAL A 140 -1.68 -9.79 -3.14
N LEU A 141 -0.39 -10.06 -3.27
CA LEU A 141 0.58 -9.11 -3.83
C LEU A 141 1.39 -9.79 -4.94
N LEU A 142 1.52 -9.14 -6.08
CA LEU A 142 2.51 -9.49 -7.10
C LEU A 142 3.62 -8.45 -7.05
N VAL A 143 4.86 -8.88 -6.83
CA VAL A 143 6.03 -8.00 -6.75
C VAL A 143 6.87 -8.16 -8.01
N ARG A 144 7.25 -7.05 -8.63
CA ARG A 144 8.15 -6.99 -9.77
C ARG A 144 9.46 -6.33 -9.33
N SER A 145 10.58 -7.00 -9.60
CA SER A 145 11.92 -6.50 -9.26
C SER A 145 12.87 -6.53 -10.46
N PRO A 146 13.78 -5.55 -10.60
CA PRO A 146 14.85 -5.61 -11.61
C PRO A 146 15.97 -6.60 -11.27
N GLN A 147 15.99 -7.15 -10.05
CA GLN A 147 17.02 -8.07 -9.57
C GLN A 147 16.40 -9.22 -8.76
N PRO A 148 17.11 -10.36 -8.61
CA PRO A 148 16.68 -11.43 -7.72
C PRO A 148 16.46 -10.92 -6.29
N LEU A 149 15.38 -11.35 -5.65
CA LEU A 149 15.09 -11.03 -4.25
C LEU A 149 15.37 -12.23 -3.36
N ASP A 150 15.90 -11.96 -2.17
CA ASP A 150 16.06 -12.98 -1.14
C ASP A 150 14.74 -13.23 -0.40
N ALA A 151 14.51 -14.47 0.04
CA ALA A 151 13.28 -14.84 0.75
C ALA A 151 13.02 -14.01 2.03
N SER A 152 14.04 -13.37 2.59
CA SER A 152 13.93 -12.46 3.74
C SER A 152 13.13 -11.19 3.45
N GLU A 153 12.87 -10.86 2.18
CA GLU A 153 12.09 -9.67 1.81
C GLU A 153 10.56 -9.87 1.83
N GLY A 154 10.09 -10.99 2.40
CA GLY A 154 8.65 -11.26 2.53
C GLY A 154 7.98 -11.75 1.24
N VAL A 155 8.80 -12.17 0.28
CA VAL A 155 8.39 -12.83 -0.97
C VAL A 155 8.58 -14.36 -0.86
N GLY A 156 7.89 -15.11 -1.72
CA GLY A 156 8.05 -16.57 -1.81
C GLY A 156 9.48 -17.03 -2.16
N SER A 157 9.73 -18.34 -2.10
CA SER A 157 11.04 -18.97 -2.33
C SER A 157 11.47 -18.98 -3.81
N GLY A 158 11.62 -17.80 -4.39
CA GLY A 158 12.04 -17.58 -5.78
C GLY A 158 10.96 -16.92 -6.65
N PRO A 159 11.34 -16.48 -7.87
CA PRO A 159 10.42 -15.85 -8.79
C PRO A 159 9.42 -16.88 -9.34
N ILE A 160 8.15 -16.50 -9.42
CA ILE A 160 7.12 -17.27 -10.10
C ILE A 160 7.21 -17.14 -11.63
N TYR A 161 7.83 -16.05 -12.10
CA TYR A 161 8.02 -15.75 -13.51
C TYR A 161 9.22 -14.83 -13.70
N THR A 162 9.94 -15.02 -14.81
CA THR A 162 11.03 -14.12 -15.24
C THR A 162 10.72 -13.67 -16.66
N SER A 163 10.56 -12.36 -16.86
CA SER A 163 10.26 -11.80 -18.18
C SER A 163 11.48 -11.78 -19.09
N LYS A 164 11.26 -11.64 -20.40
CA LYS A 164 12.29 -11.55 -21.44
C LYS A 164 13.19 -10.33 -21.26
N ASP A 165 12.68 -9.26 -20.65
CA ASP A 165 13.46 -8.06 -20.31
C ASP A 165 14.26 -8.21 -18.99
N GLY A 166 14.25 -9.40 -18.39
CA GLY A 166 15.04 -9.74 -17.21
C GLY A 166 14.45 -9.25 -15.89
N LYS A 167 13.16 -8.90 -15.84
CA LYS A 167 12.47 -8.64 -14.56
C LYS A 167 12.02 -9.94 -13.91
N TYR A 168 12.01 -9.93 -12.59
CA TYR A 168 11.62 -11.05 -11.76
C TYR A 168 10.30 -10.74 -11.09
N TYR A 169 9.37 -11.69 -11.15
CA TYR A 169 8.05 -11.57 -10.56
C TYR A 169 7.92 -12.55 -9.40
N TYR A 170 7.46 -12.07 -8.27
CA TYR A 170 7.31 -12.84 -7.03
C TYR A 170 5.89 -12.73 -6.52
N LEU A 171 5.41 -13.81 -5.93
CA LEU A 171 4.22 -13.75 -5.11
C LEU A 171 4.61 -13.27 -3.70
N GLY A 172 4.02 -12.16 -3.27
CA GLY A 172 4.15 -11.68 -1.90
C GLY A 172 3.35 -12.55 -0.94
N THR A 173 3.83 -12.64 0.30
CA THR A 173 3.06 -13.30 1.36
C THR A 173 1.89 -12.42 1.78
N PRO A 174 0.64 -12.93 1.81
CA PRO A 174 -0.49 -12.16 2.30
C PRO A 174 -0.26 -11.85 3.79
N LYS A 175 -0.24 -10.56 4.14
CA LYS A 175 0.10 -10.11 5.49
C LYS A 175 -1.10 -10.12 6.46
N TYR A 176 -2.31 -10.07 5.94
CA TYR A 176 -3.56 -10.04 6.71
C TYR A 176 -4.74 -10.47 5.83
N LEU A 177 -5.78 -11.01 6.46
CA LEU A 177 -7.08 -11.17 5.82
C LEU A 177 -7.83 -9.84 5.91
N CYS A 178 -8.42 -9.42 4.79
CA CYS A 178 -9.13 -8.15 4.69
C CYS A 178 -10.61 -8.25 5.09
N ALA A 179 -11.13 -9.44 5.42
CA ALA A 179 -12.47 -9.60 5.98
C ALA A 179 -12.51 -10.75 6.99
N SER A 180 -13.55 -10.79 7.82
CA SER A 180 -13.77 -11.83 8.83
C SER A 180 -14.23 -13.17 8.24
N ASP A 181 -14.78 -13.16 7.02
CA ASP A 181 -15.12 -14.38 6.28
C ASP A 181 -13.85 -14.96 5.65
N GLU A 182 -13.10 -15.72 6.45
CA GLU A 182 -11.84 -16.32 6.06
C GLU A 182 -11.99 -17.33 4.90
N GLU A 183 -13.13 -18.01 4.81
CA GLU A 183 -13.39 -19.01 3.77
C GLU A 183 -13.55 -18.32 2.41
N THR A 184 -14.41 -17.30 2.33
CA THR A 184 -14.66 -16.56 1.09
C THR A 184 -13.39 -15.81 0.64
N VAL A 185 -12.71 -15.11 1.55
CA VAL A 185 -11.45 -14.42 1.23
C VAL A 185 -10.35 -15.41 0.86
N GLY A 186 -10.25 -16.53 1.58
CA GLY A 186 -9.26 -17.58 1.30
C GLY A 186 -9.46 -18.21 -0.07
N ALA A 187 -10.70 -18.52 -0.45
CA ALA A 187 -11.04 -19.05 -1.77
C ALA A 187 -10.67 -18.06 -2.87
N ALA A 188 -10.99 -16.77 -2.69
CA ALA A 188 -10.66 -15.74 -3.65
C ALA A 188 -9.15 -15.54 -3.80
N ASN A 189 -8.42 -15.48 -2.69
CA ASN A 189 -6.97 -15.36 -2.68
C ASN A 189 -6.31 -16.54 -3.39
N ASN A 190 -6.76 -17.76 -3.13
CA ASN A 190 -6.26 -18.96 -3.80
C ASN A 190 -6.50 -18.93 -5.31
N ALA A 191 -7.67 -18.45 -5.73
CA ALA A 191 -8.00 -18.33 -7.14
C ALA A 191 -7.12 -17.28 -7.85
N LEU A 192 -6.93 -16.10 -7.24
CA LEU A 192 -6.01 -15.07 -7.73
C LEU A 192 -4.57 -15.56 -7.80
N MET A 193 -4.06 -16.19 -6.74
CA MET A 193 -2.71 -16.75 -6.73
C MET A 193 -2.51 -17.82 -7.81
N THR A 194 -3.54 -18.62 -8.10
CA THR A 194 -3.50 -19.61 -9.18
C THR A 194 -3.37 -18.94 -10.54
N GLY A 195 -4.19 -17.90 -10.80
CA GLY A 195 -4.07 -17.09 -12.02
C GLY A 195 -2.70 -16.46 -12.14
N ILE A 196 -2.23 -15.76 -11.09
CA ILE A 196 -0.93 -15.08 -11.06
C ILE A 196 0.24 -16.04 -11.31
N LYS A 197 0.19 -17.30 -10.84
CA LYS A 197 1.23 -18.30 -11.16
C LYS A 197 1.28 -18.68 -12.64
N SER A 198 0.22 -18.41 -13.40
CA SER A 198 0.18 -18.54 -14.86
C SER A 198 0.41 -17.21 -15.58
N LEU A 199 1.18 -16.30 -14.97
CA LEU A 199 1.58 -15.03 -15.58
C LEU A 199 2.20 -15.24 -16.97
N GLU A 200 1.77 -14.44 -17.92
CA GLU A 200 2.30 -14.41 -19.29
C GLU A 200 2.56 -12.98 -19.75
N GLU A 201 3.53 -12.82 -20.64
CA GLU A 201 3.78 -11.55 -21.32
C GLU A 201 2.73 -11.28 -22.40
N LEU A 202 2.35 -10.01 -22.54
CA LEU A 202 1.59 -9.55 -23.70
C LEU A 202 2.44 -9.73 -24.96
N SER A 203 1.88 -10.41 -25.96
CA SER A 203 2.49 -10.47 -27.28
C SER A 203 2.30 -9.12 -27.95
N ASN A 204 3.37 -8.32 -28.01
CA ASN A 204 3.43 -7.09 -28.79
C ASN A 204 3.43 -7.37 -30.29
#